data_AF-A0A511V9Z1-F1
#
_entry.id   AF-A0A511V9Z1-F1
#
_cell.length_a   1.000
_cell.length_b   1.000
_cell.length_c   1.000
_cell.angle_alpha   90.00
_cell.angle_beta   90.00
_cell.angle_gamma   90.00
#
_symmetry.space_group_name_H-M   'P 1'
#
loop_
_entity.id
_entity.type
_entity.pdbx_description
1 polymer ?
#
loop_
_entity_poly.entity_id
_entity_poly.type
_entity_poly.pdbx_seq_one_letter_code
_entity_poly.pdbx_strand_id
1 'polypeptide(L)'
;MKRISLKLNQKLWLLVSSGVIFTVLATYGLTQYLYEKLYIQNIGASLIYQGEHIARMYQGKGLTPEFRSIVDRINEASEAEIFVTENPRQLGACLPFEVEYDALITREERARLVAGHTVSKVGYEERFGRQIMAVIVPLLDEKRLEGASYPLRAPPLPLGQLVEDTLEIFAPSIMEKRVRLILDADPEAIVWGDEDRLEQVVYNLCDNALKHLPEEHGVLRVEVNQIVHLHGGTFAIDSKVGEGTTVTVRLPVYAEQ
;
A
#
# COMPACT_ATOMS: atom_id res chain seq x y z
N MET A 1 26.36 -51.72 -5.81
CA MET A 1 25.49 -50.53 -5.99
C MET A 1 25.10 -50.44 -7.46
N LYS A 2 23.82 -50.64 -7.81
CA LYS A 2 23.34 -50.49 -9.20
C LYS A 2 23.43 -49.01 -9.59
N ARG A 3 24.30 -48.65 -10.55
CA ARG A 3 24.30 -47.32 -11.17
C ARG A 3 23.01 -47.19 -11.99
N ILE A 4 22.11 -46.31 -11.56
CA ILE A 4 20.93 -45.95 -12.35
C ILE A 4 21.45 -45.17 -13.57
N SER A 5 21.52 -45.82 -14.74
CA SER A 5 21.95 -45.17 -15.97
C SER A 5 20.77 -44.43 -16.61
N LEU A 6 20.61 -43.17 -16.24
CA LEU A 6 19.63 -42.27 -16.87
C LEU A 6 19.95 -42.08 -18.36
N LYS A 7 18.91 -42.11 -19.20
CA LYS A 7 19.03 -41.79 -20.63
C LYS A 7 19.40 -40.31 -20.80
N LEU A 8 20.04 -39.94 -21.92
CA LEU A 8 20.47 -38.55 -22.20
C LEU A 8 19.32 -37.55 -22.04
N ASN A 9 18.13 -37.86 -22.57
CA ASN A 9 16.95 -37.00 -22.42
C ASN A 9 16.51 -36.82 -20.96
N GLN A 10 16.63 -37.85 -20.12
CA GLN A 10 16.31 -37.75 -18.68
C GLN A 10 17.30 -36.86 -17.94
N LYS A 11 18.60 -36.95 -18.30
CA LYS A 11 19.62 -36.06 -17.74
C LYS A 11 19.41 -34.61 -18.17
N LEU A 12 19.02 -34.39 -19.42
CA LEU A 12 18.72 -33.05 -19.96
C LEU A 12 17.53 -32.42 -19.22
N TRP A 13 16.43 -33.16 -19.08
CA TRP A 13 15.25 -32.69 -18.34
C TRP A 13 15.54 -32.41 -16.87
N LEU A 14 16.31 -33.28 -16.19
CA LEU A 14 16.72 -33.03 -14.80
C LEU A 14 17.57 -31.76 -14.67
N LEU A 15 18.48 -31.51 -15.61
CA LEU A 15 19.31 -30.31 -15.60
C LEU A 15 18.46 -29.05 -15.80
N VAL A 16 17.55 -29.06 -16.78
CA VAL A 16 16.63 -27.94 -17.04
C VAL A 16 15.74 -27.67 -15.83
N SER A 17 15.08 -28.70 -15.29
CA SER A 17 14.22 -28.55 -14.10
C SER A 17 15.00 -28.07 -12.88
N SER A 18 16.23 -28.57 -12.67
CA SER A 18 17.07 -28.11 -11.57
C SER A 18 17.48 -26.65 -11.72
N GLY A 19 17.75 -26.20 -12.95
CA GLY A 19 18.02 -24.79 -13.26
C GLY A 19 16.82 -23.91 -12.95
N VAL A 20 15.63 -24.28 -13.42
CA VAL A 20 14.39 -23.52 -13.14
C VAL A 20 14.13 -23.42 -11.65
N ILE A 21 14.21 -24.54 -10.91
CA ILE A 21 14.02 -24.55 -9.45
C ILE A 21 15.04 -23.65 -8.76
N PHE A 22 16.32 -23.73 -9.17
CA PHE A 22 17.37 -22.88 -8.62
C PHE A 22 17.08 -21.40 -8.88
N THR A 23 16.69 -21.03 -10.11
CA THR A 23 16.36 -19.64 -10.45
C THR A 23 15.17 -19.14 -9.64
N VAL A 24 14.11 -19.93 -9.46
CA VAL A 24 12.95 -19.56 -8.65
C VAL A 24 13.36 -19.35 -7.18
N LEU A 25 14.13 -20.27 -6.60
CA LEU A 25 14.60 -20.15 -5.21
C LEU A 25 15.56 -18.98 -5.02
N ALA A 26 16.47 -18.75 -5.96
CA ALA A 26 17.40 -17.63 -5.92
C ALA A 26 16.67 -16.29 -6.06
N THR A 27 15.67 -16.22 -6.94
CA THR A 27 14.81 -15.03 -7.11
C THR A 27 14.04 -14.78 -5.83
N TYR A 28 13.36 -15.78 -5.28
CA TYR A 28 12.63 -15.66 -4.01
C TYR A 28 13.54 -15.19 -2.87
N GLY A 29 14.73 -15.79 -2.72
CA GLY A 29 15.69 -15.40 -1.69
C GLY A 29 16.23 -13.98 -1.87
N LEU A 30 16.51 -13.56 -3.11
CA LEU A 30 16.92 -12.20 -3.41
C LEU A 30 15.81 -11.19 -3.12
N THR A 31 14.57 -11.50 -3.50
CA THR A 31 13.39 -10.67 -3.19
C THR A 31 13.21 -10.51 -1.67
N GLN A 32 13.31 -11.60 -0.89
CA GLN A 32 13.23 -11.53 0.56
C GLN A 32 14.36 -10.68 1.17
N TYR A 33 15.60 -10.84 0.67
CA TYR A 33 16.73 -10.05 1.12
C TYR A 33 16.55 -8.55 0.83
N LEU A 34 16.12 -8.21 -0.40
CA LEU A 34 15.88 -6.84 -0.79
C LEU A 34 14.71 -6.23 -0.01
N TYR A 35 13.65 -6.99 0.24
CA TYR A 35 12.53 -6.55 1.08
C TYR A 35 12.99 -6.21 2.50
N GLU A 36 13.74 -7.10 3.16
CA GLU A 36 14.20 -6.82 4.53
C GLU A 36 15.21 -5.65 4.58
N LYS A 37 16.16 -5.63 3.65
CA LYS A 37 17.29 -4.69 3.69
C LYS A 37 16.96 -3.31 3.11
N LEU A 38 16.10 -3.24 2.09
CA LEU A 38 15.77 -2.00 1.41
C LEU A 38 14.43 -1.44 1.91
N TYR A 39 13.40 -2.28 2.02
CA TYR A 39 12.05 -1.83 2.36
C TYR A 39 11.89 -1.60 3.87
N ILE A 40 12.12 -2.62 4.70
CA ILE A 40 11.90 -2.51 6.16
C ILE A 40 12.84 -1.49 6.80
N GLN A 41 14.13 -1.49 6.45
CA GLN A 41 15.08 -0.55 7.05
C GLN A 41 14.83 0.91 6.65
N ASN A 42 14.59 1.17 5.36
CA ASN A 42 14.44 2.54 4.88
C ASN A 42 13.09 3.15 5.32
N ILE A 43 12.00 2.39 5.18
CA ILE A 43 10.68 2.85 5.63
C ILE A 43 10.65 2.95 7.15
N GLY A 44 11.21 1.97 7.87
CA GLY A 44 11.31 2.04 9.32
C GLY A 44 12.03 3.31 9.80
N ALA A 45 13.17 3.66 9.18
CA ALA A 45 13.90 4.88 9.51
C ALA A 45 13.09 6.14 9.22
N SER A 46 12.39 6.20 8.08
CA SER A 46 11.52 7.33 7.73
C SER A 46 10.34 7.48 8.70
N LEU A 47 9.66 6.38 9.04
CA LEU A 47 8.54 6.38 10.00
C LEU A 47 9.03 6.80 11.39
N ILE A 48 10.18 6.30 11.86
CA ILE A 48 10.80 6.75 13.11
C ILE A 48 11.05 8.26 13.08
N TYR A 49 11.70 8.76 12.02
CA TYR A 49 12.01 10.18 11.88
C TYR A 49 10.76 11.06 11.95
N GLN A 50 9.70 10.69 11.24
CA GLN A 50 8.45 11.44 11.22
C GLN A 50 7.75 11.42 12.58
N GLY A 51 7.66 10.24 13.21
CA GLY A 51 7.06 10.13 14.53
C GLY A 51 7.84 10.89 15.60
N GLU A 52 9.18 10.85 15.57
CA GLU A 52 10.03 11.64 16.47
C GLU A 52 9.94 13.15 16.20
N HIS A 53 9.71 13.55 14.95
CA HIS A 53 9.47 14.95 14.62
C HIS A 53 8.18 15.45 15.28
N ILE A 54 7.09 14.69 15.18
CA ILE A 54 5.81 15.00 15.85
C ILE A 54 5.95 14.97 17.37
N ALA A 55 6.64 13.97 17.91
CA ALA A 55 6.86 13.87 19.35
C ALA A 55 7.62 15.09 19.91
N ARG A 56 8.56 15.67 19.15
CA ARG A 56 9.25 16.91 19.54
C ARG A 56 8.34 18.15 19.53
N MET A 57 7.26 18.14 18.75
CA MET A 57 6.28 19.23 18.72
C MET A 57 5.22 19.10 19.82
N TYR A 58 5.16 17.95 20.50
CA TYR A 58 4.24 17.72 21.59
C TYR A 58 4.65 18.51 22.85
N GLN A 59 3.72 19.30 23.39
CA GLN A 59 3.98 20.22 24.51
C GLN A 59 3.49 19.71 25.88
N GLY A 60 3.11 18.43 26.00
CA GLY A 60 2.65 17.86 27.27
C GLY A 60 1.24 18.27 27.73
N LYS A 61 0.46 18.96 26.88
CA LYS A 61 -0.88 19.47 27.24
C LYS A 61 -2.04 18.59 26.75
N GLY A 62 -1.81 17.30 26.53
CA GLY A 62 -2.78 16.40 25.87
C GLY A 62 -2.87 16.63 24.36
N LEU A 63 -3.75 15.90 23.66
CA LEU A 63 -3.93 16.06 22.21
C LEU A 63 -4.87 17.24 21.90
N THR A 64 -4.36 18.46 22.11
CA THR A 64 -5.14 19.69 21.88
C THR A 64 -5.58 19.81 20.41
N PRO A 65 -6.67 20.55 20.11
CA PRO A 65 -7.09 20.79 18.73
C PRO A 65 -5.96 21.40 17.86
N GLU A 66 -5.11 22.24 18.44
CA GLU A 66 -3.96 22.82 17.75
C GLU A 66 -2.92 21.75 17.38
N PHE A 67 -2.64 20.81 18.29
CA PHE A 67 -1.72 19.71 18.00
C PHE A 67 -2.30 18.76 16.95
N ARG A 68 -3.60 18.44 17.02
CA ARG A 68 -4.27 17.65 15.97
C ARG A 68 -4.19 18.32 14.60
N SER A 69 -4.42 19.63 14.52
CA SER A 69 -4.27 20.39 13.28
C SER A 69 -2.83 20.44 12.75
N ILE A 70 -1.81 20.33 13.62
CA ILE A 70 -0.42 20.16 13.18
C ILE A 70 -0.23 18.77 12.56
N VAL A 71 -0.72 17.72 13.22
CA VAL A 71 -0.65 16.34 12.70
C VAL A 71 -1.38 16.22 11.37
N ASP A 72 -2.58 16.78 11.24
CA ASP A 72 -3.37 16.75 10.01
C ASP A 72 -2.63 17.44 8.84
N ARG A 73 -2.02 18.60 9.07
CA ARG A 73 -1.20 19.28 8.05
C ARG A 73 0.05 18.49 7.66
N ILE A 74 0.63 17.73 8.59
CA ILE A 74 1.76 16.86 8.29
C ILE A 74 1.29 15.67 7.47
N ASN A 75 0.13 15.08 7.79
CA ASN A 75 -0.48 14.01 7.00
C ASN A 75 -0.81 14.48 5.58
N GLU A 76 -1.28 15.72 5.39
CA GLU A 76 -1.51 16.30 4.06
C GLU A 76 -0.22 16.42 3.21
N ALA A 77 0.93 16.59 3.86
CA ALA A 77 2.23 16.77 3.21
C ALA A 77 3.13 15.52 3.25
N SER A 78 2.67 14.43 3.85
CA SER A 78 3.44 13.20 4.08
C SER A 78 2.79 12.01 3.40
N GLU A 79 3.63 11.10 2.92
CA GLU A 79 3.21 9.81 2.37
C GLU A 79 2.93 8.76 3.46
N ALA A 80 3.21 9.07 4.73
CA ALA A 80 2.83 8.24 5.86
C ALA A 80 1.65 8.88 6.61
N GLU A 81 0.66 8.06 6.96
CA GLU A 81 -0.45 8.50 7.78
C GLU A 81 -0.08 8.39 9.24
N ILE A 82 -0.16 9.51 9.97
CA ILE A 82 0.26 9.58 11.36
C ILE A 82 -0.97 9.69 12.24
N PHE A 83 -1.23 8.62 12.99
CA PHE A 83 -2.28 8.62 14.00
C PHE A 83 -1.74 9.06 15.35
N VAL A 84 -2.53 9.79 16.12
CA VAL A 84 -2.22 10.17 17.50
C VAL A 84 -3.35 9.78 18.44
N THR A 85 -3.00 9.16 19.57
CA THR A 85 -3.96 8.78 20.61
C THR A 85 -3.47 9.18 22.00
N GLU A 86 -4.39 9.60 22.87
CA GLU A 86 -4.15 9.86 24.30
C GLU A 86 -4.06 8.56 25.10
N ASN A 87 -4.54 7.45 24.53
CA ASN A 87 -4.48 6.16 25.17
C ASN A 87 -3.86 5.13 24.21
N PRO A 88 -2.60 4.73 24.44
CA PRO A 88 -1.92 3.74 23.61
C PRO A 88 -2.64 2.39 23.53
N ARG A 89 -3.54 2.07 24.48
CA ARG A 89 -4.40 0.88 24.41
C ARG A 89 -5.59 1.04 23.46
N GLN A 90 -6.05 2.27 23.23
CA GLN A 90 -7.10 2.59 22.25
C GLN A 90 -6.55 2.75 20.85
N LEU A 91 -5.24 2.61 20.66
CA LEU A 91 -4.69 2.72 19.34
C LEU A 91 -5.32 1.74 18.36
N GLY A 92 -5.61 0.50 18.78
CA GLY A 92 -6.28 -0.48 17.92
C GLY A 92 -7.63 0.00 17.40
N ALA A 93 -8.28 0.94 18.09
CA ALA A 93 -9.53 1.56 17.65
C ALA A 93 -9.33 2.81 16.76
N CYS A 94 -8.11 3.36 16.71
CA CYS A 94 -7.76 4.50 15.86
C CYS A 94 -7.14 4.07 14.53
N LEU A 95 -6.74 2.81 14.41
CA LEU A 95 -6.27 2.23 13.17
C LEU A 95 -7.48 1.91 12.26
N PRO A 96 -7.35 2.02 10.94
CA PRO A 96 -8.43 1.66 10.02
C PRO A 96 -8.71 0.15 9.95
N PHE A 97 -8.22 -0.67 10.90
CA PHE A 97 -8.31 -2.12 10.91
C PHE A 97 -8.61 -2.68 12.32
N GLU A 98 -9.26 -3.85 12.39
CA GLU A 98 -9.58 -4.53 13.64
C GLU A 98 -8.36 -5.28 14.16
N VAL A 99 -7.83 -4.85 15.30
CA VAL A 99 -6.74 -5.56 16.00
C VAL A 99 -7.35 -6.48 17.05
N GLU A 100 -7.02 -7.77 16.97
CA GLU A 100 -7.39 -8.76 17.99
C GLU A 100 -6.92 -8.26 19.38
N TYR A 101 -7.83 -8.25 20.36
CA TYR A 101 -7.78 -7.48 21.61
C TYR A 101 -6.67 -7.86 22.62
N ASP A 102 -5.59 -8.50 22.20
CA ASP A 102 -4.36 -8.54 22.98
C ASP A 102 -3.53 -7.31 22.61
N ALA A 103 -3.58 -6.31 23.51
CA ALA A 103 -2.90 -5.02 23.44
C ALA A 103 -1.87 -4.92 22.30
N LEU A 104 -2.17 -4.07 21.32
CA LEU A 104 -1.30 -3.67 20.21
C LEU A 104 0.18 -3.42 20.59
N ILE A 105 0.41 -3.17 21.88
CA ILE A 105 1.69 -3.03 22.54
C ILE A 105 1.77 -4.06 23.69
N THR A 106 2.74 -4.98 23.64
CA THR A 106 2.99 -5.93 24.73
C THR A 106 3.44 -5.21 26.01
N ARG A 107 3.49 -5.92 27.15
CA ARG A 107 3.95 -5.33 28.41
C ARG A 107 5.41 -4.86 28.30
N GLU A 108 6.26 -5.60 27.58
CA GLU A 108 7.65 -5.24 27.31
C GLU A 108 7.75 -4.02 26.40
N GLU A 109 6.97 -3.99 25.31
CA GLU A 109 6.93 -2.86 24.37
C GLU A 109 6.46 -1.58 25.08
N ARG A 110 5.48 -1.67 25.99
CA ARG A 110 5.03 -0.54 26.79
C ARG A 110 6.14 -0.02 27.71
N ALA A 111 6.90 -0.91 28.34
CA ALA A 111 8.02 -0.51 29.18
C ALA A 111 9.09 0.26 28.38
N ARG A 112 9.33 -0.17 27.14
CA ARG A 112 10.21 0.54 26.19
C ARG A 112 9.69 1.93 25.85
N LEU A 113 8.39 2.06 25.53
CA LEU A 113 7.76 3.35 25.23
C LEU A 113 7.80 4.33 26.40
N VAL A 114 7.55 3.84 27.63
CA VAL A 114 7.67 4.67 28.85
C VAL A 114 9.11 5.11 29.09
N ALA A 115 10.10 4.29 28.72
CA ALA A 115 11.51 4.67 28.74
C ALA A 115 11.90 5.64 27.60
N GLY A 116 10.97 6.02 26.72
CA GLY A 116 11.22 6.91 25.59
C GLY A 116 11.76 6.23 24.33
N HIS A 117 11.78 4.90 24.28
CA HIS A 117 12.20 4.16 23.10
C HIS A 117 11.04 3.93 22.14
N THR A 118 11.31 4.03 20.83
CA THR A 118 10.36 3.67 19.79
C THR A 118 10.19 2.14 19.68
N VAL A 119 9.03 1.72 19.20
CA VAL A 119 8.70 0.31 18.94
C VAL A 119 8.23 0.18 17.50
N SER A 120 8.87 -0.68 16.71
CA SER A 120 8.46 -0.96 15.34
C SER A 120 7.76 -2.31 15.26
N LYS A 121 6.66 -2.38 14.51
CA LYS A 121 5.95 -3.62 14.19
C LYS A 121 5.82 -3.78 12.69
N VAL A 122 5.96 -5.02 12.24
CA VAL A 122 5.67 -5.47 10.87
C VAL A 122 4.69 -6.62 11.00
N GLY A 123 3.58 -6.58 10.26
CA GLY A 123 2.57 -7.62 10.29
C GLY A 123 1.78 -7.67 8.98
N TYR A 124 1.22 -8.84 8.68
CA TYR A 124 0.28 -9.00 7.57
C TYR A 124 -1.09 -8.50 7.98
N GLU A 125 -1.72 -7.67 7.16
CA GLU A 125 -3.07 -7.17 7.39
C GLU A 125 -4.02 -7.77 6.34
N GLU A 126 -4.96 -8.61 6.81
CA GLU A 126 -5.87 -9.36 5.95
C GLU A 126 -6.76 -8.44 5.11
N ARG A 127 -7.19 -7.31 5.67
CA ARG A 127 -8.06 -6.35 4.99
C ARG A 127 -7.40 -5.70 3.76
N PHE A 128 -6.08 -5.60 3.75
CA PHE A 128 -5.29 -4.98 2.68
C PHE A 128 -4.44 -5.99 1.91
N GLY A 129 -4.58 -7.29 2.20
CA GLY A 129 -3.87 -8.38 1.54
C GLY A 129 -2.33 -8.32 1.62
N ARG A 130 -1.73 -7.57 2.54
CA ARG A 130 -0.27 -7.31 2.52
C ARG A 130 0.37 -6.99 3.85
N GLN A 131 1.70 -6.96 3.85
CA GLN A 131 2.52 -6.59 4.99
C GLN A 131 2.51 -5.06 5.20
N ILE A 132 2.23 -4.64 6.44
CA ILE A 132 2.26 -3.24 6.88
C ILE A 132 3.34 -3.07 7.93
N MET A 133 4.04 -1.94 7.86
CA MET A 133 4.97 -1.51 8.89
C MET A 133 4.40 -0.30 9.64
N ALA A 134 4.41 -0.38 10.97
CA ALA A 134 4.02 0.69 11.87
C ALA A 134 5.15 0.98 12.86
N VAL A 135 5.38 2.26 13.14
CA VAL A 135 6.31 2.67 14.21
C VAL A 135 5.52 3.42 15.27
N ILE A 136 5.69 3.00 16.51
CA ILE A 136 5.09 3.60 17.69
C ILE A 136 6.11 4.52 18.32
N VAL A 137 5.83 5.82 18.32
CA VAL A 137 6.67 6.83 18.97
C VAL A 137 5.94 7.39 20.18
N PRO A 138 6.52 7.34 21.39
CA PRO A 138 5.85 7.79 22.59
C PRO A 138 5.75 9.32 22.62
N LEU A 139 4.55 9.83 22.95
CA LEU A 139 4.35 11.23 23.33
C LEU A 139 4.44 11.29 24.85
N LEU A 140 5.54 11.89 25.34
CA LEU A 140 5.85 11.95 26.77
C LEU A 140 5.60 13.35 27.32
N ASP A 141 5.03 13.40 28.52
CA ASP A 141 5.05 14.57 29.40
C ASP A 141 5.66 14.18 30.75
N GLU A 142 6.72 14.85 31.19
CA GLU A 142 7.43 14.54 32.45
C GLU A 142 7.74 13.04 32.68
N LYS A 143 8.07 12.29 31.61
CA LYS A 143 8.29 10.82 31.59
C LYS A 143 7.03 9.96 31.82
N ARG A 144 5.86 10.57 31.79
CA ARG A 144 4.56 9.90 31.71
C ARG A 144 4.17 9.75 30.23
N LEU A 145 3.70 8.57 29.87
CA LEU A 145 3.20 8.29 28.53
C LEU A 145 1.78 8.86 28.40
N GLU A 146 1.68 10.06 27.81
CA GLU A 146 0.41 10.75 27.54
C GLU A 146 -0.25 10.30 26.25
N GLY A 147 0.53 9.69 25.35
CA GLY A 147 0.03 9.24 24.07
C GLY A 147 1.12 8.59 23.24
N ALA A 148 0.80 8.30 21.99
CA ALA A 148 1.78 7.85 21.02
C ALA A 148 1.39 8.29 19.61
N SER A 149 2.39 8.52 18.76
CA SER A 149 2.22 8.73 17.33
C SER A 149 2.51 7.45 16.56
N TYR A 150 1.75 7.21 15.50
CA TYR A 150 1.78 5.97 14.73
C TYR A 150 1.82 6.27 13.24
N PRO A 151 3.00 6.67 12.73
CA PRO A 151 3.25 6.72 11.30
C PRO A 151 3.11 5.30 10.71
N LEU A 152 2.21 5.19 9.73
CA LEU A 152 1.90 3.97 8.98
C LEU A 152 2.10 4.23 7.49
N ARG A 153 2.73 3.29 6.79
CA ARG A 153 2.92 3.35 5.34
C ARG A 153 2.75 1.97 4.73
N ALA A 154 1.84 1.86 3.77
CA ALA A 154 1.67 0.66 2.96
C ALA A 154 2.80 0.56 1.92
N PRO A 155 3.21 -0.64 1.49
CA PRO A 155 4.22 -0.79 0.45
C PRO A 155 3.82 -0.10 -0.84
N PRO A 156 4.79 0.47 -1.59
CA PRO A 156 4.50 0.95 -2.93
C PRO A 156 4.24 -0.26 -3.84
N LEU A 157 3.35 -0.10 -4.82
CA LEU A 157 2.86 -1.21 -5.64
C LEU A 157 3.10 -0.96 -7.13
N PRO A 158 3.33 -2.02 -7.92
CA PRO A 158 3.47 -1.93 -9.37
C PRO A 158 2.10 -1.64 -10.01
N LEU A 159 1.86 -0.38 -10.37
CA LEU A 159 0.58 0.06 -10.91
C LEU A 159 0.23 -0.63 -12.23
N GLY A 160 1.24 -0.86 -13.08
CA GLY A 160 1.06 -1.57 -14.35
C GLY A 160 0.48 -2.96 -14.13
N GLN A 161 1.04 -3.72 -13.20
CA GLN A 161 0.58 -5.06 -12.87
C GLN A 161 -0.84 -5.06 -12.28
N LEU A 162 -1.13 -4.15 -11.34
CA LEU A 162 -2.48 -4.00 -10.77
C LEU A 162 -3.54 -3.75 -11.86
N VAL A 163 -3.22 -2.87 -12.81
CA VAL A 163 -4.13 -2.55 -13.92
C VAL A 163 -4.31 -3.75 -14.85
N GLU A 164 -3.23 -4.46 -15.18
CA GLU A 164 -3.29 -5.68 -15.99
C GLU A 164 -4.16 -6.77 -15.34
N ASP A 165 -3.90 -7.09 -14.07
CA ASP A 165 -4.62 -8.10 -13.31
C ASP A 165 -6.13 -7.75 -13.23
N THR A 166 -6.46 -6.47 -13.02
CA THR A 166 -7.86 -6.02 -13.00
C THR A 166 -8.53 -6.16 -14.38
N LEU A 167 -7.79 -5.88 -15.46
CA LEU A 167 -8.31 -5.94 -16.83
C LEU A 167 -8.58 -7.38 -17.30
N GLU A 168 -7.84 -8.37 -16.79
CA GLU A 168 -8.10 -9.78 -17.10
C GLU A 168 -9.53 -10.20 -16.74
N ILE A 169 -10.07 -9.66 -15.64
CA ILE A 169 -11.46 -9.90 -15.19
C ILE A 169 -12.47 -9.50 -16.27
N PHE A 170 -12.17 -8.44 -17.02
CA PHE A 170 -13.04 -7.89 -18.05
C PHE A 170 -12.78 -8.44 -19.45
N ALA A 171 -11.72 -9.23 -19.65
CA ALA A 171 -11.35 -9.77 -20.96
C ALA A 171 -12.51 -10.48 -21.69
N PRO A 172 -13.35 -11.32 -21.02
CA PRO A 172 -14.50 -11.94 -21.69
C PRO A 172 -15.52 -10.93 -22.21
N SER A 173 -15.82 -9.89 -21.43
CA SER A 173 -16.79 -8.85 -21.78
C SER A 173 -16.29 -7.96 -22.92
N ILE A 174 -14.98 -7.66 -22.91
CA ILE A 174 -14.31 -6.89 -23.97
C ILE A 174 -14.36 -7.66 -25.30
N MET A 175 -14.11 -8.97 -25.27
CA MET A 175 -14.19 -9.83 -26.44
C MET A 175 -15.61 -9.95 -26.99
N GLU A 176 -16.60 -10.18 -26.12
CA GLU A 176 -18.01 -10.30 -26.51
C GLU A 176 -18.53 -9.03 -27.18
N LYS A 177 -18.23 -7.86 -26.59
CA LYS A 177 -18.65 -6.55 -27.10
C LYS A 177 -17.75 -6.00 -28.21
N ARG A 178 -16.70 -6.73 -28.61
CA ARG A 178 -15.73 -6.34 -29.65
C ARG A 178 -15.11 -4.96 -29.41
N VAL A 179 -14.80 -4.66 -28.15
CA VAL A 179 -14.23 -3.38 -27.73
C VAL A 179 -12.73 -3.41 -27.95
N ARG A 180 -12.17 -2.33 -28.50
CA ARG A 180 -10.71 -2.16 -28.59
C ARG A 180 -10.19 -1.64 -27.26
N LEU A 181 -9.53 -2.50 -26.49
CA LEU A 181 -8.75 -2.10 -25.31
C LEU A 181 -7.39 -1.57 -25.75
N ILE A 182 -6.98 -0.42 -25.22
CA ILE A 182 -5.63 0.12 -25.36
C ILE A 182 -5.12 0.36 -23.93
N LEU A 183 -4.12 -0.42 -23.54
CA LEU A 183 -3.39 -0.21 -22.30
C LEU A 183 -2.12 0.57 -22.63
N ASP A 184 -2.06 1.82 -22.19
CA ASP A 184 -0.86 2.66 -22.24
C ASP A 184 -0.44 2.94 -20.80
N ALA A 185 0.17 1.93 -20.19
CA ALA A 185 0.68 1.98 -18.83
C ALA A 185 2.20 1.78 -18.88
N ASP A 186 2.93 2.52 -18.06
CA ASP A 186 4.33 2.25 -17.81
C ASP A 186 4.41 0.99 -16.90
N PRO A 187 4.95 -0.13 -17.41
CA PRO A 187 4.98 -1.39 -16.66
C PRO A 187 5.91 -1.32 -15.43
N GLU A 188 6.81 -0.35 -15.38
CA GLU A 188 7.72 -0.12 -14.24
C GLU A 188 7.18 0.95 -13.28
N ALA A 189 6.00 1.53 -13.55
CA ALA A 189 5.41 2.53 -12.67
C ALA A 189 5.07 1.94 -11.30
N ILE A 190 5.76 2.42 -10.29
CA ILE A 190 5.52 2.11 -8.89
C ILE A 190 4.82 3.31 -8.25
N VAL A 191 3.67 3.08 -7.60
CA VAL A 191 2.90 4.15 -6.94
C VAL A 191 2.64 3.82 -5.48
N TRP A 192 2.43 4.86 -4.68
CA TRP A 192 1.92 4.71 -3.33
C TRP A 192 0.41 4.51 -3.38
N GLY A 193 -0.08 3.52 -2.66
CA GLY A 193 -1.50 3.43 -2.40
C GLY A 193 -2.01 2.14 -1.86
N ASP A 194 -3.32 2.13 -1.66
CA ASP A 194 -4.07 0.96 -1.26
C ASP A 194 -4.42 0.13 -2.49
N GLU A 195 -3.86 -1.08 -2.57
CA GLU A 195 -3.99 -1.99 -3.70
C GLU A 195 -5.47 -2.29 -3.98
N ASP A 196 -6.24 -2.71 -2.97
CA ASP A 196 -7.66 -3.02 -3.12
C ASP A 196 -8.48 -1.78 -3.55
N ARG A 197 -8.08 -0.59 -3.07
CA ARG A 197 -8.77 0.66 -3.42
C ARG A 197 -8.44 1.11 -4.82
N LEU A 198 -7.19 0.98 -5.24
CA LEU A 198 -6.75 1.28 -6.60
C LEU A 198 -7.29 0.24 -7.59
N GLU A 199 -7.36 -1.03 -7.21
CA GLU A 199 -8.07 -2.07 -7.96
C GLU A 199 -9.54 -1.68 -8.11
N GLN A 200 -10.20 -1.28 -7.02
CA GLN A 200 -11.58 -0.79 -7.04
C GLN A 200 -11.75 0.43 -7.97
N VAL A 201 -10.78 1.34 -8.00
CA VAL A 201 -10.77 2.46 -8.97
C VAL A 201 -10.76 1.92 -10.40
N VAL A 202 -9.79 1.07 -10.73
CA VAL A 202 -9.62 0.53 -12.09
C VAL A 202 -10.86 -0.29 -12.50
N TYR A 203 -11.36 -1.14 -11.60
CA TYR A 203 -12.57 -1.94 -11.80
C TYR A 203 -13.77 -1.06 -12.09
N ASN A 204 -14.03 -0.05 -11.26
CA ASN A 204 -15.16 0.85 -11.45
C ASN A 204 -15.07 1.62 -12.77
N LEU A 205 -13.88 2.03 -13.19
CA LEU A 205 -13.69 2.68 -14.48
C LEU A 205 -13.98 1.72 -15.64
N CYS A 206 -13.48 0.50 -15.58
CA CYS A 206 -13.66 -0.53 -16.62
C CYS A 206 -15.12 -1.00 -16.73
N ASP A 207 -15.75 -1.30 -15.59
CA ASP A 207 -17.14 -1.70 -15.51
C ASP A 207 -18.06 -0.60 -16.06
N ASN A 208 -17.81 0.65 -15.69
CA ASN A 208 -18.58 1.77 -16.21
C ASN A 208 -18.35 1.98 -17.72
N ALA A 209 -17.11 1.86 -18.19
CA ALA A 209 -16.80 1.94 -19.63
C ALA A 209 -17.57 0.87 -20.41
N LEU A 210 -17.59 -0.38 -19.92
CA LEU A 210 -18.30 -1.50 -20.55
C LEU A 210 -19.82 -1.39 -20.47
N LYS A 211 -20.37 -0.84 -19.38
CA LYS A 211 -21.82 -0.60 -19.24
C LYS A 211 -22.32 0.54 -20.13
N HIS A 212 -21.52 1.57 -20.32
CA HIS A 212 -21.93 2.81 -21.00
C HIS A 212 -21.31 3.01 -22.39
N LEU A 213 -20.61 1.99 -22.91
CA LEU A 213 -20.28 1.88 -24.32
C LEU A 213 -21.57 1.97 -25.14
N PRO A 214 -21.76 3.03 -25.94
CA PRO A 214 -23.03 3.28 -26.61
C PRO A 214 -23.31 2.22 -27.68
N GLU A 215 -24.59 1.89 -27.91
CA GLU A 215 -25.06 1.88 -29.30
C GLU A 215 -25.32 3.33 -29.71
N GLU A 216 -26.08 4.12 -28.92
CA GLU A 216 -26.16 5.59 -29.02
C GLU A 216 -26.47 6.19 -27.62
N HIS A 217 -25.55 6.99 -27.08
CA HIS A 217 -25.69 7.84 -25.87
C HIS A 217 -25.72 7.15 -24.49
N GLY A 218 -24.60 7.25 -23.75
CA GLY A 218 -24.49 6.94 -22.32
C GLY A 218 -23.91 8.10 -21.53
N VAL A 219 -24.37 8.30 -20.29
CA VAL A 219 -23.76 9.24 -19.32
C VAL A 219 -22.93 8.42 -18.35
N LEU A 220 -21.63 8.72 -18.28
CA LEU A 220 -20.67 8.10 -17.38
C LEU A 220 -20.70 8.78 -16.00
N ARG A 221 -21.03 8.04 -14.92
CA ARG A 221 -20.92 8.52 -13.54
C ARG A 221 -19.86 7.71 -12.80
N VAL A 222 -18.77 8.38 -12.42
CA VAL A 222 -17.60 7.75 -11.79
C VAL A 222 -17.43 8.35 -10.39
N GLU A 223 -17.62 7.54 -9.35
CA GLU A 223 -17.35 7.89 -7.94
C GLU A 223 -15.96 7.38 -7.54
N VAL A 224 -14.92 8.10 -7.98
CA VAL A 224 -13.52 7.75 -7.71
C VAL A 224 -12.75 8.94 -7.13
N ASN A 225 -13.39 10.11 -7.07
CA ASN A 225 -12.79 11.37 -6.64
C ASN A 225 -12.17 11.28 -5.24
N GLN A 226 -12.88 10.70 -4.27
CA GLN A 226 -12.36 10.55 -2.89
C GLN A 226 -11.16 9.61 -2.82
N ILE A 227 -11.18 8.47 -3.53
CA ILE A 227 -10.08 7.51 -3.49
C ILE A 227 -8.84 8.11 -4.15
N VAL A 228 -8.95 8.73 -5.32
CA VAL A 228 -7.81 9.33 -6.03
C VAL A 228 -7.19 10.47 -5.22
N HIS A 229 -8.00 11.30 -4.57
CA HIS A 229 -7.48 12.38 -3.71
C HIS A 229 -6.80 11.88 -2.44
N LEU A 230 -7.29 10.80 -1.82
CA LEU A 230 -6.61 10.16 -0.67
C LEU A 230 -5.22 9.64 -1.04
N HIS A 231 -4.96 9.41 -2.32
CA HIS A 231 -3.67 8.97 -2.86
C HIS A 231 -2.80 10.11 -3.40
N GLY A 232 -3.14 11.36 -3.08
CA GLY A 232 -2.42 12.54 -3.59
C GLY A 232 -2.54 12.73 -5.10
N GLY A 233 -3.48 12.04 -5.74
CA GLY A 233 -3.71 12.07 -7.17
C GLY A 233 -4.70 13.13 -7.64
N THR A 234 -4.84 13.22 -8.95
CA THR A 234 -5.87 14.04 -9.60
C THR A 234 -6.73 13.22 -10.54
N PHE A 235 -7.98 13.65 -10.68
CA PHE A 235 -8.99 13.00 -11.50
C PHE A 235 -9.59 14.02 -12.46
N ALA A 236 -9.68 13.66 -13.75
CA ALA A 236 -10.31 14.47 -14.78
C ALA A 236 -11.20 13.62 -15.68
N ILE A 237 -12.30 14.19 -16.17
CA ILE A 237 -13.18 13.59 -17.16
C ILE A 237 -13.31 14.56 -18.33
N ASP A 238 -13.07 14.07 -19.54
CA ASP A 238 -13.40 14.75 -20.79
C ASP A 238 -14.42 13.89 -21.55
N SER A 239 -15.59 14.44 -21.84
CA SER A 239 -16.68 13.71 -22.48
C SER A 239 -17.32 14.55 -23.56
N LYS A 240 -17.46 13.96 -24.75
CA LYS A 240 -18.09 14.58 -25.91
C LYS A 240 -19.10 13.62 -26.51
N VAL A 241 -20.29 14.15 -26.79
CA VAL A 241 -21.38 13.38 -27.39
C VAL A 241 -20.92 12.84 -28.75
N GLY A 242 -20.96 11.52 -28.93
CA GLY A 242 -20.56 10.84 -30.16
C GLY A 242 -19.05 10.55 -30.30
N GLU A 243 -18.18 11.19 -29.51
CA GLU A 243 -16.73 10.92 -29.50
C GLU A 243 -16.31 10.01 -28.34
N GLY A 244 -17.17 9.85 -27.32
CA GLY A 244 -16.93 9.00 -26.16
C GLY A 244 -16.53 9.79 -24.91
N THR A 245 -16.02 9.09 -23.91
CA THR A 245 -15.56 9.69 -22.65
C THR A 245 -14.16 9.20 -22.31
N THR A 246 -13.26 10.12 -22.02
CA THR A 246 -11.93 9.87 -21.50
C THR A 246 -11.90 10.22 -20.02
N VAL A 247 -11.50 9.26 -19.19
CA VAL A 247 -11.23 9.49 -17.78
C VAL A 247 -9.72 9.42 -17.56
N THR A 248 -9.17 10.46 -16.95
CA THR A 248 -7.74 10.54 -16.63
C THR A 248 -7.55 10.53 -15.13
N VAL A 249 -6.84 9.52 -14.64
CA VAL A 249 -6.36 9.44 -13.26
C VAL A 249 -4.85 9.69 -13.29
N ARG A 250 -4.36 10.62 -12.47
CA ARG A 250 -2.92 10.84 -12.28
C ARG A 250 -2.56 10.56 -10.84
N LEU A 251 -1.56 9.72 -10.63
CA LEU A 251 -1.03 9.38 -9.30
C LEU A 251 0.44 9.82 -9.23
N PRO A 252 0.94 10.25 -8.05
CA PRO A 252 2.36 10.50 -7.85
C PRO A 252 3.14 9.18 -7.98
N VAL A 253 4.18 9.18 -8.81
CA VAL A 253 5.09 8.04 -9.01
C VAL A 253 6.13 8.02 -7.89
N TYR A 254 6.46 6.83 -7.39
CA TYR A 254 7.56 6.65 -6.45
C TYR A 254 8.88 7.06 -7.12
N ALA A 255 9.52 8.11 -6.60
CA ALA A 255 10.86 8.51 -6.98
C ALA A 255 11.84 8.10 -5.87
N GLU A 256 12.83 7.27 -6.20
CA GLU A 256 13.97 7.02 -5.32
C GLU A 256 14.72 8.35 -5.09
N GLN A 257 14.73 8.85 -3.85
CA GLN A 257 15.60 9.94 -3.41
C GLN A 257 16.75 9.38 -2.58
#